data_AF-S2W1S1-F1
#
_entry.id   AF-S2W1S1-F1
#
_cell.length_a   1.000
_cell.length_b   1.000
_cell.length_c   1.000
_cell.angle_alpha   90.00
_cell.angle_beta   90.00
_cell.angle_gamma   90.00
#
_symmetry.space_group_name_H-M   'P 1'
#
loop_
_entity.id
_entity.type
_entity.pdbx_description
1 polymer ?
#
loop_
_entity_poly.entity_id
_entity_poly.type
_entity_poly.pdbx_seq_one_letter_code
_entity_poly.pdbx_strand_id
1 'polypeptide(L)'
;MSTLALVALKIGFLALIWIFIFYLAQVIRGDMFGRKVSAEELASESAAAERTSKRQERRKLRKERKDAKAAAKNRATRIVVTDGPNAGIWAPLPMTGAVLLGRSNNATIDIMDDYASSRHARVYDHDGVWVIEDLKSTNGTYVNGQQIVAPTIISPEDSIRIGRTHLALEV
;
A
#
# COMPACT_ATOMS: atom_id res chain seq x y z
N MET A 1 78.97 21.89 32.53
CA MET A 1 77.61 22.11 31.97
C MET A 1 76.88 23.10 32.86
N SER A 2 76.44 24.25 32.35
CA SER A 2 75.80 25.28 33.19
C SER A 2 74.39 24.81 33.61
N THR A 3 74.17 24.65 34.91
CA THR A 3 72.88 24.27 35.51
C THR A 3 71.75 25.24 35.14
N LEU A 4 72.11 26.52 34.98
CA LEU A 4 71.21 27.60 34.56
C LEU A 4 70.64 27.37 33.15
N ALA A 5 71.44 26.84 32.21
CA ALA A 5 70.98 26.50 30.88
C ALA A 5 69.98 25.33 30.88
N LEU A 6 70.21 24.31 31.74
CA LEU A 6 69.28 23.19 31.90
C LEU A 6 67.96 23.62 32.53
N VAL A 7 67.99 24.55 33.49
CA VAL A 7 66.77 25.10 34.11
C VAL A 7 65.98 25.94 33.11
N ALA A 8 66.66 26.79 32.34
CA ALA A 8 66.02 27.59 31.29
C ALA A 8 65.36 26.70 30.22
N LEU A 9 66.03 25.63 29.80
CA LEU A 9 65.50 24.67 28.83
C LEU A 9 64.26 23.93 29.38
N LYS A 10 64.29 23.51 30.65
CA LYS A 10 63.15 22.86 31.32
C LYS A 10 61.92 23.77 31.39
N ILE A 11 62.12 25.04 31.76
CA ILE A 11 61.03 26.02 31.85
C ILE A 11 60.47 26.33 30.45
N GLY A 12 61.34 26.50 29.45
CA GLY A 12 60.91 26.73 28.07
C GLY A 12 60.12 25.55 27.51
N PHE A 13 60.57 24.32 27.77
CA PHE A 13 59.85 23.11 27.36
C PHE A 13 58.48 22.99 28.04
N LEU A 14 58.40 23.28 29.34
CA LEU A 14 57.14 23.26 30.08
C LEU A 14 56.14 24.30 29.55
N ALA A 15 56.62 25.51 29.21
CA ALA A 15 55.80 26.56 28.62
C ALA A 15 55.25 26.15 27.24
N LEU A 16 56.09 25.52 26.41
CA LEU A 16 55.69 25.00 25.10
C LEU A 16 54.59 23.94 25.21
N ILE A 17 54.72 23.00 26.16
CA ILE A 17 53.69 22.00 26.42
C ILE A 17 52.38 22.66 26.84
N TRP A 18 52.44 23.66 27.73
CA TRP A 18 51.26 24.37 28.17
C TRP A 18 50.55 25.12 27.04
N ILE A 19 51.31 25.77 26.13
CA ILE A 19 50.76 26.42 24.94
C ILE A 19 50.08 25.39 24.02
N PHE A 20 50.72 24.25 23.81
CA PHE A 20 50.17 23.17 22.99
C PHE A 20 48.87 22.60 23.58
N ILE A 21 48.83 22.35 24.90
CA ILE A 21 47.62 21.89 25.59
C ILE A 21 46.48 22.91 25.43
N PHE A 22 46.78 24.20 25.59
CA PHE A 22 45.78 25.25 25.46
C PHE A 22 45.24 25.35 24.02
N TYR A 23 46.12 25.24 23.03
CA TYR A 23 45.73 25.18 21.62
C TYR A 23 44.81 23.99 21.33
N LEU A 24 45.17 22.80 21.82
CA LEU A 24 44.36 21.59 21.64
C LEU A 24 42.98 21.73 22.29
N ALA A 25 42.92 22.28 23.51
CA ALA A 25 41.67 22.56 24.20
C ALA A 25 40.80 23.59 23.46
N GLN A 26 41.42 24.60 22.85
CA GLN A 26 40.72 25.61 22.06
C GLN A 26 40.14 25.05 20.75
N VAL A 27 40.87 24.16 20.07
CA VAL A 27 40.39 23.49 18.85
C VAL A 27 39.25 22.53 19.14
N ILE A 28 39.36 21.71 20.21
CA ILE A 28 38.28 20.80 20.62
C ILE A 28 37.03 21.61 21.05
N ARG A 29 37.22 22.76 21.71
CA ARG A 29 36.14 23.71 21.99
C ARG A 29 35.55 24.33 20.71
N GLY A 30 36.32 24.48 19.64
CA GLY A 30 35.80 24.92 18.35
C GLY A 30 34.94 23.85 17.66
N ASP A 31 35.34 22.59 17.76
CA ASP A 31 34.73 21.47 17.03
C ASP A 31 33.51 20.87 17.76
N MET A 32 33.51 20.88 19.10
CA MET A 32 32.40 20.37 19.91
C MET A 32 31.25 21.36 20.09
N PHE A 33 31.48 22.65 19.90
CA PHE A 33 30.42 23.65 19.91
C PHE A 33 29.78 23.71 18.52
N GLY A 34 29.19 22.57 18.14
CA GLY A 34 28.42 22.40 16.93
C GLY A 34 27.43 23.55 16.75
N ARG A 35 27.18 23.89 15.48
CA ARG A 35 26.21 24.92 15.07
C ARG A 35 24.96 24.80 15.94
N LYS A 36 24.71 25.83 16.75
CA LYS A 36 23.44 25.98 17.46
C LYS A 36 22.40 26.21 16.38
N VAL A 37 21.73 25.15 15.95
CA VAL A 37 20.58 25.26 15.05
C VAL A 37 19.57 26.15 15.78
N SER A 38 19.17 27.25 15.15
CA SER A 38 18.24 28.19 15.75
C SER A 38 16.93 27.46 16.06
N ALA A 39 16.29 27.80 17.19
CA ALA A 39 14.96 27.29 17.52
C ALA A 39 13.94 27.57 16.37
N GLU A 40 14.21 28.60 15.57
CA GLU A 40 13.44 28.99 14.40
C GLU A 40 13.65 28.04 13.20
N GLU A 41 14.87 27.53 13.01
CA GLU A 41 15.20 26.52 12.00
C GLU A 41 14.53 25.18 12.32
N LEU A 42 14.62 24.73 13.58
CA LEU A 42 13.96 23.52 14.09
C LEU A 42 12.43 23.62 14.00
N ALA A 43 11.86 24.80 14.28
CA ALA A 43 10.43 25.06 14.13
C ALA A 43 9.99 25.04 12.66
N SER A 44 10.83 25.54 11.74
CA SER A 44 10.55 25.54 10.31
C SER A 44 10.59 24.14 9.68
N GLU A 45 11.58 23.31 10.06
CA GLU A 45 11.73 21.94 9.56
C GLU A 45 10.63 21.02 10.07
N SER A 46 10.29 21.13 11.36
CA SER A 46 9.18 20.36 11.95
C SER A 46 7.83 20.75 11.34
N ALA A 47 7.58 22.05 11.13
CA ALA A 47 6.36 22.52 10.46
C ALA A 47 6.28 22.08 8.97
N ALA A 48 7.42 22.03 8.26
CA ALA A 48 7.46 21.53 6.89
C ALA A 48 7.22 20.02 6.80
N ALA A 49 7.80 19.24 7.71
CA ALA A 49 7.57 17.79 7.82
C ALA A 49 6.10 17.46 8.13
N GLU A 50 5.50 18.19 9.08
CA GLU A 50 4.10 17.98 9.50
C GLU A 50 3.08 18.37 8.41
N ARG A 51 3.37 19.41 7.63
CA ARG A 51 2.55 19.78 6.46
C ARG A 51 2.61 18.71 5.37
N THR A 52 3.75 18.07 5.20
CA THR A 52 3.96 17.05 4.17
C THR A 52 3.22 15.75 4.52
N SER A 53 3.29 15.31 5.78
CA SER A 53 2.54 14.14 6.27
C SER A 53 1.03 14.37 6.21
N LYS A 54 0.52 15.51 6.72
CA LYS A 54 -0.90 15.87 6.61
C LYS A 54 -1.40 15.95 5.17
N ARG A 55 -0.55 16.42 4.23
CA ARG A 55 -0.88 16.48 2.80
C ARG A 55 -0.95 15.08 2.17
N GLN A 56 -0.02 14.19 2.54
CA GLN A 56 -0.02 12.80 2.07
C GLN A 56 -1.25 12.04 2.59
N GLU A 57 -1.57 12.19 3.88
CA GLU A 57 -2.73 11.53 4.50
C GLU A 57 -4.07 12.04 3.94
N ARG A 58 -4.22 13.36 3.78
CA ARG A 58 -5.40 13.94 3.11
C ARG A 58 -5.54 13.48 1.67
N ARG A 59 -4.45 13.26 0.93
CA ARG A 59 -4.48 12.72 -0.44
C ARG A 59 -4.95 11.26 -0.46
N LYS A 60 -4.49 10.43 0.47
CA LYS A 60 -4.91 9.03 0.62
C LYS A 60 -6.40 8.92 0.94
N LEU A 61 -6.87 9.66 1.96
CA LEU A 61 -8.29 9.74 2.34
C LEU A 61 -9.20 10.24 1.21
N ARG A 62 -8.74 11.23 0.43
CA ARG A 62 -9.51 11.72 -0.74
C ARG A 62 -9.63 10.68 -1.84
N LYS A 63 -8.59 9.87 -2.06
CA LYS A 63 -8.58 8.80 -3.05
C LYS A 63 -9.55 7.70 -2.63
N GLU A 64 -9.42 7.19 -1.39
CA GLU A 64 -10.32 6.18 -0.82
C GLU A 64 -11.80 6.61 -0.86
N ARG A 65 -12.11 7.87 -0.49
CA ARG A 65 -13.48 8.39 -0.57
C ARG A 65 -13.99 8.56 -2.01
N LYS A 66 -13.11 8.85 -2.96
CA LYS A 66 -13.49 8.99 -4.37
C LYS A 66 -13.75 7.62 -4.99
N ASP A 67 -12.94 6.63 -4.65
CA ASP A 67 -13.08 5.23 -5.07
C ASP A 67 -14.37 4.62 -4.50
N ALA A 68 -14.66 4.83 -3.20
CA ALA A 68 -15.92 4.41 -2.58
C ALA A 68 -17.15 5.12 -3.18
N LYS A 69 -17.04 6.41 -3.54
CA LYS A 69 -18.15 7.16 -4.14
C LYS A 69 -18.38 6.81 -5.61
N ALA A 70 -17.35 6.39 -6.33
CA ALA A 70 -17.48 5.84 -7.68
C ALA A 70 -18.16 4.46 -7.64
N ALA A 71 -17.77 3.60 -6.69
CA ALA A 71 -18.39 2.29 -6.47
C ALA A 71 -19.90 2.39 -6.14
N ALA A 72 -20.31 3.42 -5.38
CA ALA A 72 -21.72 3.63 -5.06
C ALA A 72 -22.57 4.14 -6.25
N LYS A 73 -21.97 4.80 -7.25
CA LYS A 73 -22.70 5.43 -8.36
C LYS A 73 -22.99 4.46 -9.51
N ASN A 74 -22.15 3.45 -9.72
CA ASN A 74 -22.31 2.39 -10.73
C ASN A 74 -22.46 1.02 -10.04
N ARG A 75 -23.43 0.87 -9.14
CA ARG A 75 -23.69 -0.44 -8.53
C ARG A 75 -24.24 -1.38 -9.59
N ALA A 76 -23.46 -2.39 -9.95
CA ALA A 76 -23.94 -3.43 -10.84
C ALA A 76 -25.20 -4.09 -10.27
N THR A 77 -26.19 -4.34 -11.12
CA THR A 77 -27.45 -4.98 -10.77
C THR A 77 -27.52 -6.42 -11.23
N ARG A 78 -26.68 -6.78 -12.22
CA ARG A 78 -26.61 -8.14 -12.77
C ARG A 78 -25.18 -8.53 -13.11
N ILE A 79 -24.94 -9.83 -13.15
CA ILE A 79 -23.71 -10.42 -13.67
C ILE A 79 -24.05 -11.18 -14.95
N VAL A 80 -23.26 -10.96 -15.99
CA VAL A 80 -23.48 -11.53 -17.33
C VAL A 80 -22.25 -12.31 -17.76
N VAL A 81 -22.49 -13.42 -18.46
CA VAL A 81 -21.45 -14.16 -19.19
C VAL A 81 -21.20 -13.43 -20.51
N THR A 82 -20.03 -12.81 -20.64
CA THR A 82 -19.65 -12.03 -21.83
C THR A 82 -19.04 -12.88 -22.93
N ASP A 83 -18.33 -13.95 -22.56
CA ASP A 83 -17.70 -14.87 -23.51
C ASP A 83 -17.70 -16.31 -22.97
N GLY A 84 -17.80 -17.28 -23.88
CA GLY A 84 -17.86 -18.71 -23.57
C GLY A 84 -19.11 -19.42 -24.12
N PRO A 85 -19.27 -20.73 -23.82
CA PRO A 85 -20.31 -21.59 -24.40
C PRO A 85 -21.74 -21.12 -24.11
N ASN A 86 -21.91 -20.31 -23.09
CA ASN A 86 -23.17 -19.79 -22.59
C ASN A 86 -23.17 -18.24 -22.52
N ALA A 87 -22.43 -17.58 -23.41
CA ALA A 87 -22.45 -16.12 -23.54
C ALA A 87 -23.88 -15.59 -23.68
N GLY A 88 -24.18 -14.50 -22.96
CA GLY A 88 -25.51 -13.89 -22.89
C GLY A 88 -26.39 -14.38 -21.75
N ILE A 89 -26.01 -15.45 -21.03
CA ILE A 89 -26.69 -15.80 -19.76
C ILE A 89 -26.33 -14.76 -18.70
N TRP A 90 -27.32 -14.35 -17.92
CA TRP A 90 -27.16 -13.40 -16.82
C TRP A 90 -27.95 -13.84 -15.59
N ALA A 91 -27.51 -13.36 -14.43
CA ALA A 91 -28.25 -13.50 -13.18
C ALA A 91 -28.29 -12.17 -12.42
N PRO A 92 -29.39 -11.88 -11.70
CA PRO A 92 -29.45 -10.69 -10.85
C PRO A 92 -28.47 -10.82 -9.68
N LEU A 93 -27.83 -9.72 -9.32
CA LEU A 93 -27.00 -9.61 -8.12
C LEU A 93 -27.91 -9.14 -6.97
N PRO A 94 -28.29 -10.01 -6.02
CA PRO A 94 -29.20 -9.65 -4.97
C PRO A 94 -28.51 -8.76 -3.93
N MET A 95 -29.23 -7.77 -3.39
CA MET A 95 -28.73 -6.93 -2.29
C MET A 95 -28.46 -7.73 -1.00
N THR A 96 -28.94 -8.97 -0.92
CA THR A 96 -28.76 -9.85 0.24
C THR A 96 -28.54 -11.27 -0.24
N GLY A 97 -27.44 -11.89 0.17
CA GLY A 97 -27.05 -13.23 -0.25
C GLY A 97 -25.84 -13.23 -1.18
N ALA A 98 -25.63 -14.35 -1.86
CA ALA A 98 -24.51 -14.55 -2.77
C ALA A 98 -24.99 -15.22 -4.05
N VAL A 99 -24.46 -14.78 -5.19
CA VAL A 99 -24.59 -15.44 -6.49
C VAL A 99 -23.50 -16.49 -6.59
N LEU A 100 -23.90 -17.75 -6.73
CA LEU A 100 -22.97 -18.86 -6.87
C LEU A 100 -22.66 -19.08 -8.35
N LEU A 101 -21.37 -19.16 -8.68
CA LEU A 101 -20.84 -19.38 -10.02
C LEU A 101 -20.18 -20.76 -10.07
N GLY A 102 -20.56 -21.58 -11.04
CA GLY A 102 -19.95 -22.89 -11.23
C GLY A 102 -20.74 -23.79 -12.17
N ARG A 103 -20.24 -24.99 -12.43
CA ARG A 103 -20.83 -25.97 -13.38
C ARG A 103 -21.97 -26.81 -12.79
N SER A 104 -22.36 -26.56 -11.54
CA SER A 104 -23.45 -27.31 -10.90
C SER A 104 -24.79 -26.68 -11.23
N ASN A 105 -25.81 -27.51 -11.41
CA ASN A 105 -27.21 -27.08 -11.42
C ASN A 105 -27.67 -26.31 -10.16
N ASN A 106 -26.92 -26.40 -9.06
CA ASN A 106 -27.17 -25.63 -7.84
C ASN A 106 -26.50 -24.24 -7.86
N ALA A 107 -25.69 -23.93 -8.88
CA ALA A 107 -25.14 -22.61 -9.09
C ALA A 107 -26.20 -21.67 -9.66
N THR A 108 -26.16 -20.40 -9.27
CA THR A 108 -27.07 -19.37 -9.81
C THR A 108 -26.77 -19.10 -11.28
N ILE A 109 -25.49 -19.14 -11.66
CA ILE A 109 -25.06 -19.17 -13.06
C ILE A 109 -24.36 -20.50 -13.29
N ASP A 110 -24.96 -21.31 -14.16
CA ASP A 110 -24.36 -22.54 -14.66
C ASP A 110 -23.27 -22.20 -15.69
N ILE A 111 -22.02 -22.42 -15.32
CA ILE A 111 -20.85 -22.23 -16.18
C ILE A 111 -20.60 -23.55 -16.91
N MET A 112 -21.02 -23.61 -18.17
CA MET A 112 -20.82 -24.77 -19.05
C MET A 112 -19.38 -24.88 -19.56
N ASP A 113 -18.41 -24.97 -18.65
CA ASP A 113 -17.00 -25.16 -18.98
C ASP A 113 -16.39 -26.26 -18.10
N ASP A 114 -15.64 -27.16 -18.73
CA ASP A 114 -14.96 -28.28 -18.06
C ASP A 114 -13.85 -27.83 -17.10
N TYR A 115 -13.33 -26.62 -17.28
CA TYR A 115 -12.37 -26.01 -16.35
C TYR A 115 -13.05 -25.33 -15.16
N ALA A 116 -14.38 -25.23 -15.14
CA ALA A 116 -15.12 -24.71 -14.00
C ALA A 116 -15.42 -25.82 -12.98
N SER A 117 -15.38 -25.45 -11.70
CA SER A 117 -15.74 -26.38 -10.61
C SER A 117 -17.25 -26.30 -10.37
N SER A 118 -17.83 -27.34 -9.77
CA SER A 118 -19.27 -27.36 -9.44
C SER A 118 -19.69 -26.16 -8.58
N ARG A 119 -18.89 -25.82 -7.58
CA ARG A 119 -18.95 -24.57 -6.81
C ARG A 119 -17.61 -23.86 -6.97
N HIS A 120 -17.49 -22.97 -7.94
CA HIS A 120 -16.21 -22.39 -8.33
C HIS A 120 -15.94 -21.08 -7.58
N ALA A 121 -16.86 -20.13 -7.68
CA ALA A 121 -16.74 -18.83 -7.03
C ALA A 121 -18.11 -18.35 -6.54
N ARG A 122 -18.11 -17.38 -5.64
CA ARG A 122 -19.33 -16.66 -5.27
C ARG A 122 -19.09 -15.17 -5.36
N VAL A 123 -20.13 -14.44 -5.76
CA VAL A 123 -20.17 -12.98 -5.76
C VAL A 123 -21.23 -12.53 -4.75
N TYR A 124 -20.88 -11.61 -3.86
CA TYR A 124 -21.78 -11.11 -2.83
C TYR A 124 -21.53 -9.62 -2.57
N ASP A 125 -22.55 -8.94 -2.06
CA ASP A 125 -22.42 -7.56 -1.59
C ASP A 125 -21.80 -7.56 -0.19
N HIS A 126 -20.78 -6.74 0.01
CA HIS A 126 -20.19 -6.46 1.30
C HIS A 126 -20.13 -4.95 1.51
N ASP A 127 -20.95 -4.45 2.44
CA ASP A 127 -21.06 -3.02 2.76
C ASP A 127 -21.27 -2.13 1.51
N GLY A 128 -22.01 -2.64 0.52
CA GLY A 128 -22.33 -1.88 -0.67
C GLY A 128 -21.31 -1.94 -1.80
N VAL A 129 -20.35 -2.87 -1.71
CA VAL A 129 -19.33 -3.15 -2.73
C VAL A 129 -19.42 -4.63 -3.13
N TRP A 130 -19.31 -4.91 -4.43
CA TRP A 130 -19.31 -6.28 -4.92
C TRP A 130 -17.97 -6.96 -4.65
N VAL A 131 -18.02 -8.14 -4.04
CA VAL A 131 -16.85 -8.95 -3.72
C VAL A 131 -16.99 -10.31 -4.38
N ILE A 132 -15.92 -10.78 -5.02
CA ILE A 132 -15.80 -12.16 -5.51
C ILE A 132 -14.86 -12.95 -4.63
N GLU A 133 -15.25 -14.18 -4.34
CA GLU A 133 -14.46 -15.13 -3.57
C GLU A 133 -14.42 -16.47 -4.30
N ASP A 134 -13.20 -16.99 -4.47
CA ASP A 134 -12.98 -18.34 -4.98
C ASP A 134 -13.26 -19.39 -3.90
N LEU A 135 -14.08 -20.39 -4.22
CA LEU A 135 -14.52 -21.44 -3.30
C LEU A 135 -13.59 -22.67 -3.34
N LYS A 136 -12.27 -22.43 -3.38
CA LYS A 136 -11.23 -23.45 -3.55
C LYS A 136 -11.42 -24.24 -4.85
N SER A 137 -11.59 -23.51 -5.94
CA SER A 137 -11.71 -24.12 -7.25
C SER A 137 -10.38 -24.75 -7.70
N THR A 138 -10.46 -25.70 -8.64
CA THR A 138 -9.25 -26.42 -9.11
C THR A 138 -8.33 -25.55 -9.96
N ASN A 139 -8.90 -24.70 -10.83
CA ASN A 139 -8.14 -23.88 -11.78
C ASN A 139 -7.99 -22.41 -11.33
N GLY A 140 -8.71 -22.02 -10.26
CA GLY A 140 -8.74 -20.66 -9.75
C GLY A 140 -9.67 -19.72 -10.51
N THR A 141 -10.04 -18.66 -9.82
CA THR A 141 -10.75 -17.50 -10.38
C THR A 141 -9.74 -16.40 -10.75
N TYR A 142 -9.95 -15.73 -11.88
CA TYR A 142 -9.10 -14.63 -12.33
C TYR A 142 -9.93 -13.35 -12.45
N VAL A 143 -9.38 -12.23 -12.01
CA VAL A 143 -9.94 -10.88 -12.19
C VAL A 143 -8.92 -10.05 -12.95
N ASN A 144 -9.32 -9.47 -14.08
CA ASN A 144 -8.45 -8.69 -14.98
C ASN A 144 -7.15 -9.43 -15.36
N GLY A 145 -7.24 -10.75 -15.56
CA GLY A 145 -6.10 -11.61 -15.91
C GLY A 145 -5.22 -12.04 -14.74
N GLN A 146 -5.45 -11.54 -13.52
CA GLN A 146 -4.71 -11.95 -12.32
C GLN A 146 -5.52 -12.95 -11.50
N GLN A 147 -4.88 -14.02 -11.04
CA GLN A 147 -5.53 -15.00 -10.18
C GLN A 147 -5.77 -14.42 -8.79
N ILE A 148 -7.00 -14.55 -8.29
CA ILE A 148 -7.33 -14.14 -6.92
C ILE A 148 -7.06 -15.28 -5.94
N VAL A 149 -6.55 -14.95 -4.76
CA VAL A 149 -6.27 -15.90 -3.66
C VAL A 149 -7.07 -15.61 -2.40
N ALA A 150 -7.73 -14.45 -2.36
CA ALA A 150 -8.54 -13.96 -1.26
C ALA A 150 -9.77 -13.23 -1.81
N PRO A 151 -10.82 -12.98 -0.99
CA PRO A 151 -11.96 -12.18 -1.40
C PRO A 151 -11.51 -10.83 -1.97
N THR A 152 -11.92 -10.54 -3.20
CA THR A 152 -11.44 -9.40 -3.99
C THR A 152 -12.62 -8.53 -4.41
N ILE A 153 -12.48 -7.22 -4.23
CA ILE A 153 -13.49 -6.25 -4.65
C ILE A 153 -13.49 -6.16 -6.18
N ILE A 154 -14.69 -6.17 -6.78
CA ILE A 154 -14.89 -6.10 -8.23
C ILE A 154 -15.87 -4.97 -8.60
N SER A 155 -15.64 -4.38 -9.76
CA SER A 155 -16.42 -3.29 -10.35
C SER A 155 -17.02 -3.71 -11.71
N PRO A 156 -18.02 -2.98 -12.25
CA PRO A 156 -18.57 -3.24 -13.58
C PRO A 156 -17.54 -3.25 -14.73
N GLU A 157 -16.44 -2.51 -14.55
CA GLU A 157 -15.37 -2.42 -15.55
C GLU A 157 -14.41 -3.62 -15.52
N ASP A 158 -14.52 -4.49 -14.51
CA ASP A 158 -13.61 -5.62 -14.33
C ASP A 158 -14.09 -6.87 -15.10
N SER A 159 -13.16 -7.56 -15.74
CA SER A 159 -13.41 -8.87 -16.34
C SER A 159 -13.06 -9.99 -15.35
N ILE A 160 -14.04 -10.83 -15.05
CA ILE A 160 -13.86 -12.07 -14.30
C ILE A 160 -13.68 -13.21 -15.30
N ARG A 161 -12.74 -14.11 -15.05
CA ARG A 161 -12.56 -15.33 -15.84
C ARG A 161 -12.56 -16.56 -14.95
N ILE A 162 -13.38 -17.53 -15.32
CA ILE A 162 -13.49 -18.84 -14.69
C ILE A 162 -13.27 -19.88 -15.80
N GLY A 163 -12.16 -20.61 -15.72
CA GLY A 163 -11.74 -21.48 -16.82
C GLY A 163 -11.50 -20.67 -18.11
N ARG A 164 -12.33 -20.92 -19.13
CA ARG A 164 -12.38 -20.25 -20.43
C ARG A 164 -13.58 -19.29 -20.57
N THR A 165 -14.46 -19.25 -19.58
CA THR A 165 -15.64 -18.38 -19.59
C THR A 165 -15.29 -17.02 -18.97
N HIS A 166 -15.67 -15.94 -19.66
CA HIS A 166 -15.56 -14.58 -19.15
C HIS A 166 -16.91 -14.06 -18.66
N LEU A 167 -16.89 -13.36 -17.53
CA LEU A 167 -18.04 -12.72 -16.93
C LEU A 167 -17.71 -11.25 -16.62
N ALA A 168 -18.72 -10.42 -16.61
CA ALA A 168 -18.63 -9.02 -16.21
C ALA A 168 -19.87 -8.63 -15.39
N LEU A 169 -19.74 -7.59 -14.58
CA LEU A 169 -20.90 -7.00 -13.91
C LEU A 169 -21.48 -5.89 -14.78
N GLU A 170 -22.80 -5.80 -14.84
CA GLU A 170 -23.51 -4.74 -15.55
C GLU A 170 -24.43 -3.97 -14.62
N VAL A 171 -24.57 -2.66 -14.88
CA VAL A 171 -25.41 -1.71 -14.13
C VAL A 171 -26.84 -1.75 -14.63
#